data_AF-A0A531KMN0-F1
#
_entry.id   AF-A0A531KMN0-F1
#
_cell.length_a   1.000
_cell.length_b   1.000
_cell.length_c   1.000
_cell.angle_alpha   90.00
_cell.angle_beta   90.00
_cell.angle_gamma   90.00
#
_symmetry.space_group_name_H-M   'P 1'
#
loop_
_entity.id
_entity.type
_entity.pdbx_description
1 polymer ?
#
loop_
_entity_poly.entity_id
_entity_poly.type
_entity_poly.pdbx_seq_one_letter_code
_entity_poly.pdbx_strand_id
1 'polypeptide(L)' 'IRSVAMPVTQPSCPAFVGRNADRLAVTSAWSGKDEKQRLLDLQAGMTFLLDIPVNGRFEPRVLIA' A
#
# COMPACT_ATOMS: atom_id res chain seq x y z
N ILE A 1 -17.21 8.22 5.67
CA ILE A 1 -15.85 7.82 5.21
C ILE A 1 -15.52 6.50 5.91
N ARG A 2 -14.99 5.50 5.19
CA ARG A 2 -14.49 4.25 5.77
C ARG A 2 -12.97 4.35 5.88
N SER A 3 -12.41 3.97 7.03
CA SER A 3 -10.96 3.91 7.28
C SER A 3 -10.52 2.47 7.45
N VAL A 4 -9.29 2.15 7.03
CA VAL A 4 -8.68 0.82 7.18
C VAL A 4 -7.36 1.00 7.92
N ALA A 5 -7.20 0.32 9.05
CA ALA A 5 -5.96 0.37 9.82
C ALA A 5 -4.83 -0.33 9.07
N MET A 6 -3.63 0.23 9.13
CA MET A 6 -2.41 -0.34 8.58
C MET A 6 -1.49 -0.79 9.71
N PRO A 7 -0.73 -1.89 9.53
CA PRO A 7 0.23 -2.37 10.53
C PRO A 7 1.53 -1.53 10.58
N VAL A 8 1.55 -0.39 9.89
CA VAL A 8 2.68 0.52 9.73
C VAL A 8 2.20 1.96 9.85
N THR A 9 3.09 2.86 10.28
CA THR A 9 2.73 4.26 10.55
C THR A 9 2.89 5.18 9.34
N GLN A 10 3.52 4.71 8.26
CA GLN A 10 3.76 5.49 7.04
C GLN A 10 3.35 4.71 5.78
N PRO A 11 2.04 4.41 5.60
CA PRO A 11 1.52 3.93 4.33
C PRO A 11 1.67 5.04 3.27
N SER A 12 2.02 4.68 2.03
CA SER A 12 2.35 5.66 0.99
C SER A 12 1.40 5.64 -0.19
N CYS A 13 1.25 4.51 -0.89
CA CYS A 13 0.41 4.45 -2.09
C CYS A 13 -0.34 3.11 -2.23
N PRO A 14 -1.67 3.14 -2.48
CA PRO A 14 -2.45 1.97 -2.84
C PRO A 14 -2.41 1.67 -4.35
N ALA A 15 -2.60 0.40 -4.72
CA ALA A 15 -2.84 -0.03 -6.10
C ALA A 15 -3.82 -1.20 -6.15
N PHE A 16 -4.76 -1.18 -7.09
CA PHE A 16 -5.64 -2.32 -7.35
C PHE A 16 -4.87 -3.43 -8.06
N VAL A 17 -4.97 -4.65 -7.53
CA VAL A 17 -4.24 -5.83 -8.01
C VAL A 17 -5.15 -7.06 -8.03
N GLY A 18 -4.62 -8.19 -8.47
CA GLY A 18 -5.39 -9.42 -8.67
C GLY A 18 -5.95 -9.51 -10.09
N ARG A 19 -6.38 -10.72 -10.50
CA ARG A 19 -6.86 -10.98 -11.86
C ARG A 19 -8.02 -10.06 -12.27
N ASN A 20 -8.86 -9.69 -11.32
CA ASN A 20 -10.07 -8.90 -11.55
C ASN A 20 -9.98 -7.47 -10.97
N ALA A 21 -8.79 -7.00 -10.59
CA ALA A 21 -8.60 -5.75 -9.84
C ALA A 21 -9.44 -5.69 -8.54
N ASP A 22 -9.63 -6.84 -7.89
CA ASP A 22 -10.51 -7.05 -6.75
C ASP A 22 -9.78 -7.10 -5.40
N ARG A 23 -8.47 -6.81 -5.42
CA ARG A 23 -7.61 -6.77 -4.24
C ARG A 23 -6.85 -5.45 -4.18
N LEU A 24 -6.42 -5.05 -2.98
CA LEU A 24 -5.73 -3.79 -2.75
C LEU A 24 -4.34 -4.04 -2.18
N ALA A 25 -3.31 -3.73 -2.96
CA ALA A 25 -1.94 -3.65 -2.45
C ALA A 25 -1.68 -2.25 -1.91
N VAL A 26 -0.95 -2.14 -0.81
CA VAL A 26 -0.54 -0.85 -0.23
C VAL A 26 0.95 -0.90 0.09
N THR A 27 1.69 0.05 -0.46
CA THR A 27 3.11 0.25 -0.15
C THR A 27 3.26 1.10 1.11
N SER A 28 4.42 0.97 1.76
CA SER A 28 4.78 1.77 2.92
C SER A 28 6.23 2.25 2.82
N ALA A 29 6.61 3.21 3.66
CA ALA A 29 7.92 3.80 3.63
C ALA A 29 8.68 3.59 4.95
N TRP A 30 9.93 3.14 4.80
CA TRP A 30 10.94 3.16 5.85
C TRP A 30 11.74 4.48 5.84
N SER A 31 11.85 5.11 4.67
CA SER A 31 12.61 6.35 4.46
C SER A 31 12.10 7.48 5.36
N GLY A 32 13.05 8.25 5.90
CA GLY A 32 12.78 9.38 6.78
C GLY A 32 12.57 9.03 8.26
N LYS A 33 12.41 7.75 8.61
CA LYS A 33 12.28 7.33 10.02
C LYS A 33 13.62 7.41 10.76
N ASP A 34 13.60 7.81 12.02
CA ASP A 34 14.73 7.70 12.95
C ASP A 34 14.86 6.28 13.53
N GLU A 35 15.91 6.02 14.32
CA GLU A 35 16.17 4.71 14.90
C GLU A 35 15.04 4.23 15.83
N LYS A 36 14.52 5.11 16.69
CA LYS A 36 13.42 4.77 17.60
C LYS A 36 12.15 4.42 16.83
N GLN A 37 11.82 5.18 15.79
CA GLN A 37 10.67 4.94 14.93
C GLN A 37 10.80 3.63 14.16
N ARG A 38 12.01 3.28 13.68
CA ARG A 38 12.27 2.01 12.98
C ARG A 38 12.11 0.80 13.91
N LEU A 39 12.54 0.93 15.17
CA LEU A 39 12.37 -0.13 16.18
C LEU A 39 10.90 -0.34 16.56
N LEU A 40 10.08 0.72 16.51
CA LEU A 40 8.64 0.64 16.81
C LEU A 40 7.79 0.24 15.60
N ASP A 41 8.31 0.39 14.38
CA ASP A 41 7.62 0.13 13.12
C ASP A 41 8.42 -0.87 12.27
N LEU A 42 8.55 -2.09 12.79
CA LEU A 42 9.39 -3.15 12.24
C LEU A 42 9.04 -3.56 10.80
N GLN A 43 7.82 -3.23 10.35
CA GLN A 43 7.33 -3.56 9.02
C GLN A 43 7.37 -2.36 8.05
N ALA A 44 7.90 -1.22 8.48
CA ALA A 44 8.05 -0.04 7.62
C ALA A 44 8.86 -0.38 6.35
N GLY A 45 8.33 0.01 5.18
CA GLY A 45 8.93 -0.27 3.88
C GLY A 45 8.43 -1.55 3.21
N MET A 46 7.66 -2.39 3.91
CA MET A 46 7.02 -3.56 3.30
C MET A 46 5.82 -3.17 2.44
N THR A 47 5.41 -4.10 1.58
CA THR A 47 4.17 -4.02 0.80
C THR A 47 3.14 -4.98 1.39
N PHE A 48 1.91 -4.51 1.56
CA PHE A 48 0.82 -5.25 2.17
C PHE A 48 -0.26 -5.56 1.15
N LEU A 49 -0.84 -6.75 1.22
CA LEU A 49 -2.10 -7.06 0.57
C LEU A 49 -3.20 -6.93 1.63
N LEU A 50 -4.15 -6.01 1.43
CA LEU A 50 -5.26 -5.84 2.35
C LEU A 50 -6.34 -6.87 2.07
N ASP A 51 -6.78 -7.56 3.12
CA ASP A 51 -7.85 -8.54 3.06
C ASP A 51 -9.23 -7.84 3.15
N ILE A 52 -9.50 -7.01 2.14
CA ILE A 52 -10.79 -6.33 1.95
C ILE A 52 -11.22 -6.47 0.49
N PRO A 53 -12.50 -6.73 0.21
CA PRO A 53 -12.99 -6.70 -1.16
C PRO A 53 -13.02 -5.25 -1.66
N VAL A 54 -12.56 -5.05 -2.89
CA VAL A 54 -12.62 -3.78 -3.61
C VAL A 54 -13.10 -4.03 -5.04
N ASN A 55 -13.68 -3.00 -5.66
CA ASN A 55 -14.03 -3.01 -7.09
C ASN A 55 -13.13 -2.01 -7.80
N GLY A 56 -11.92 -2.44 -8.14
CA GLY A 56 -10.88 -1.59 -8.72
C GLY A 56 -10.95 -1.50 -10.24
N ARG A 57 -10.00 -0.75 -10.80
CA ARG A 57 -9.71 -0.73 -12.24
C ARG A 57 -8.19 -0.79 -12.44
N PHE A 58 -7.75 -1.33 -13.57
CA PHE A 58 -6.35 -1.26 -13.95
C PHE A 58 -5.99 0.13 -14.47
N GLU A 59 -4.77 0.57 -14.17
CA GLU A 59 -4.23 1.82 -14.70
C GLU A 59 -3.99 1.71 -16.20
N PRO A 60 -4.31 2.76 -16.99
CA PRO A 60 -4.08 2.75 -18.43
C PRO A 60 -2.58 2.75 -18.73
N ARG A 61 -2.20 2.12 -19.86
CA ARG A 61 -0.83 2.21 -20.35
C ARG A 61 -0.57 3.61 -20.91
N VAL A 62 0.55 4.20 -20.51
CA VAL A 62 1.09 5.40 -21.17
C VAL A 62 1.58 4.98 -22.56
N LEU A 63 1.10 5.65 -23.60
CA LEU A 63 1.58 5.48 -24.97
C LEU A 63 2.72 6.47 -25.22
N ILE A 64 3.85 5.97 -25.68
CA ILE A 64 5.00 6.81 -26.10
C ILE A 64 5.06 6.71 -27.63
N ALA A 65 5.08 7.87 -28.30
CA ALA A 65 5.12 8.02 -29.75
C ALA A 65 6.56 8.21 -30.26
#